data_AF-M5BWN4-F1
#
_entry.id   AF-M5BWN4-F1
#
_cell.length_a   1.000
_cell.length_b   1.000
_cell.length_c   1.000
_cell.angle_alpha   90.00
_cell.angle_beta   90.00
_cell.angle_gamma   90.00
#
_symmetry.space_group_name_H-M   'P 1'
#
loop_
_entity.id
_entity.type
_entity.pdbx_description
1 polymer ?
#
loop_
_entity_poly.entity_id
_entity_poly.type
_entity_poly.pdbx_seq_one_letter_code
_entity_poly.pdbx_strand_id
1 'polypeptide(L)'
;MLPSTPRHFFTTISEFGSRAARQEKPKGSTNGAAPSEHHVNGDRAQLGTDLKDPFHIAKEWGLADDVWDREWATLSGGEAQRVLLAIACGLSGTEILLLDEPTSALDSETSALVEKTLTELPKSSSSIKAIVWITHSHEQSERVGTRWINVTEHGIEESDSSAYHNRNGSV
;
A
#
# COMPACT_ATOMS: atom_id res chain seq x y z
N MET A 1 -3.05 18.58 -11.85
CA MET A 1 -3.66 17.45 -12.59
C MET A 1 -2.72 16.28 -12.47
N LEU A 2 -3.24 15.10 -12.11
CA LEU A 2 -2.48 13.86 -12.25
C LEU A 2 -2.12 13.70 -13.75
N PRO A 3 -0.93 13.16 -14.09
CA PRO A 3 -0.59 12.91 -15.50
C PRO A 3 -1.60 11.97 -16.15
N SER A 4 -1.63 11.94 -17.49
CA SER A 4 -2.67 11.30 -18.32
C SER A 4 -3.19 9.96 -17.76
N THR A 5 -2.31 8.96 -17.59
CA THR A 5 -2.70 7.62 -17.16
C THR A 5 -2.05 7.19 -15.84
N PRO A 6 -2.62 6.20 -15.13
CA PRO A 6 -1.98 5.63 -13.95
C PRO A 6 -0.58 5.06 -14.19
N ARG A 7 -0.34 4.41 -15.33
CA ARG A 7 0.99 3.91 -15.69
C ARG A 7 2.01 5.03 -15.79
N HIS A 8 1.63 6.15 -16.43
CA HIS A 8 2.50 7.32 -16.52
C HIS A 8 2.75 7.94 -15.14
N PHE A 9 1.69 8.03 -14.31
CA PHE A 9 1.83 8.49 -12.92
C PHE A 9 2.83 7.64 -12.14
N PHE A 10 2.64 6.32 -12.11
CA PHE A 10 3.52 5.38 -11.42
C PHE A 10 4.98 5.49 -11.89
N THR A 11 5.20 5.59 -13.20
CA THR A 11 6.54 5.78 -13.77
C THR A 11 7.17 7.08 -13.26
N THR A 12 6.43 8.19 -13.32
CA THR A 12 6.90 9.52 -12.90
C THR A 12 7.33 9.55 -11.43
N ILE A 13 6.51 8.98 -10.53
CA ILE A 13 6.80 9.00 -9.09
C ILE A 13 7.92 8.01 -8.71
N SER A 14 8.04 6.89 -9.42
CA SER A 14 9.12 5.91 -9.20
C SER A 14 10.48 6.50 -9.57
N GLU A 15 10.53 7.32 -10.62
CA GLU A 15 11.73 8.09 -10.98
C GLU A 15 12.13 9.10 -9.91
N PHE A 16 11.15 9.74 -9.26
CA PHE A 16 11.42 10.71 -8.19
C PHE A 16 12.11 10.07 -6.98
N GLY A 17 11.60 8.92 -6.52
CA GLY A 17 12.21 8.16 -5.42
C GLY A 17 13.65 7.72 -5.74
N SER A 18 13.90 7.29 -6.99
CA SER A 18 15.25 6.90 -7.43
C SER A 18 16.25 8.06 -7.45
N ARG A 19 15.80 9.29 -7.76
CA ARG A 19 16.64 10.49 -7.78
C ARG A 19 17.04 10.94 -6.38
N ALA A 20 16.14 10.87 -5.41
CA ALA A 20 16.43 11.15 -4.01
C ALA A 20 17.49 10.16 -3.47
N ALA A 21 17.31 8.86 -3.72
CA ALA A 21 18.27 7.82 -3.33
C ALA A 21 19.65 7.97 -4.01
N ARG A 22 19.71 8.58 -5.20
CA ARG A 22 20.98 8.81 -5.93
C ARG A 22 21.79 9.98 -5.38
N GLN A 23 21.16 10.93 -4.69
CA GLN A 23 21.85 12.08 -4.10
C GLN A 23 22.53 11.75 -2.76
N GLU A 24 22.17 10.65 -2.11
CA GLU A 24 22.74 10.24 -0.82
C GLU A 24 23.98 9.32 -0.94
N LYS A 25 24.38 8.91 -2.15
CA LYS A 25 25.60 8.10 -2.32
C LYS A 25 26.87 8.97 -2.41
N PRO A 26 27.85 8.84 -1.50
CA PRO A 26 29.17 9.42 -1.71
C PRO A 26 29.84 8.75 -2.91
N LYS A 27 30.51 9.56 -3.75
CA LYS A 27 31.24 9.10 -4.94
C LYS A 27 32.28 8.05 -4.55
N GLY A 28 32.06 6.80 -4.98
CA GLY A 28 33.01 5.71 -4.79
C GLY A 28 32.75 4.53 -5.73
N SER A 29 33.57 4.47 -6.78
CA SER A 29 33.95 3.31 -7.60
C SER A 29 32.94 2.59 -8.50
N THR A 30 33.40 2.40 -9.73
CA THR A 30 32.85 1.64 -10.85
C THR A 30 32.96 0.12 -10.66
N ASN A 31 32.02 -0.66 -11.18
CA ASN A 31 32.22 -1.58 -12.30
C ASN A 31 30.93 -2.37 -12.60
N GLY A 32 30.67 -2.55 -13.90
CA GLY A 32 29.51 -3.26 -14.41
C GLY A 32 29.67 -4.78 -14.45
N ALA A 33 28.53 -5.46 -14.55
CA ALA A 33 28.36 -6.76 -15.20
C ALA A 33 26.87 -6.93 -15.54
N ALA A 34 26.60 -7.45 -16.75
CA ALA A 34 25.28 -7.83 -17.26
C ALA A 34 24.78 -9.15 -16.60
N PRO A 35 23.49 -9.50 -16.71
CA PRO A 35 22.84 -10.42 -15.79
C PRO A 35 22.98 -11.89 -16.20
N SER A 36 23.23 -12.75 -15.22
CA SER A 36 23.14 -14.21 -15.34
C SER A 36 21.76 -14.66 -14.90
N GLU A 37 21.10 -15.42 -15.77
CA GLU A 37 19.85 -16.13 -15.52
C GLU A 37 20.02 -17.14 -14.37
N HIS A 38 19.13 -17.10 -13.38
CA HIS A 38 19.05 -18.13 -12.35
C HIS A 38 17.60 -18.49 -12.03
N HIS A 39 17.30 -19.75 -12.37
CA HIS A 39 16.14 -20.56 -12.02
C HIS A 39 16.17 -20.88 -10.50
N VAL A 40 15.15 -20.53 -9.72
CA VAL A 40 15.02 -20.98 -8.30
C VAL A 40 13.55 -21.16 -7.88
N ASN A 41 13.30 -22.30 -7.23
CA ASN A 41 12.05 -22.83 -6.68
C ASN A 41 11.24 -21.88 -5.76
N GLY A 42 9.97 -21.66 -6.11
CA GLY A 42 8.79 -22.17 -5.39
C GLY A 42 8.42 -21.58 -4.03
N ASP A 43 7.44 -20.67 -4.04
CA ASP A 43 6.34 -20.48 -3.06
C ASP A 43 6.46 -19.42 -1.95
N ARG A 44 7.62 -19.14 -1.34
CA ARG A 44 7.70 -18.08 -0.29
C ARG A 44 8.42 -16.80 -0.72
N ALA A 45 9.44 -16.92 -1.57
CA ALA A 45 10.14 -15.77 -2.12
C ALA A 45 9.29 -15.04 -3.16
N GLN A 46 8.48 -15.79 -3.93
CA GLN A 46 7.56 -15.27 -4.93
C GLN A 46 6.47 -14.40 -4.30
N LEU A 47 5.82 -14.88 -3.23
CA LEU A 47 4.80 -14.11 -2.51
C LEU A 47 5.34 -12.75 -2.00
N GLY A 48 6.62 -12.70 -1.59
CA GLY A 48 7.29 -11.48 -1.15
C GLY A 48 7.73 -10.54 -2.28
N THR A 49 7.90 -11.04 -3.51
CA THR A 49 8.13 -10.21 -4.72
C THR A 49 6.83 -9.74 -5.34
N ASP A 50 5.78 -10.55 -5.26
CA ASP A 50 4.47 -10.30 -5.86
C ASP A 50 3.71 -9.19 -5.12
N LEU A 51 3.86 -9.12 -3.78
CA LEU A 51 3.33 -8.03 -2.95
C LEU A 51 4.04 -6.67 -3.13
N LYS A 52 5.03 -6.58 -4.01
CA LYS A 52 5.74 -5.32 -4.34
C LYS A 52 5.41 -4.82 -5.73
N ASP A 53 4.73 -5.61 -6.55
CA ASP A 53 4.34 -5.20 -7.89
C ASP A 53 2.94 -4.56 -7.85
N PRO A 54 2.81 -3.25 -8.08
CA PRO A 54 1.51 -2.59 -8.06
C PRO A 54 0.54 -3.16 -9.10
N PHE A 55 1.04 -3.69 -10.23
CA PHE A 55 0.18 -4.31 -11.24
C PHE A 55 -0.40 -5.64 -10.73
N HIS A 56 0.40 -6.43 -10.03
CA HIS A 56 -0.04 -7.67 -9.40
C HIS A 56 -1.06 -7.40 -8.30
N ILE A 57 -0.76 -6.48 -7.38
CA ILE A 57 -1.66 -6.08 -6.29
C ILE A 57 -3.01 -5.59 -6.84
N ALA A 58 -3.00 -4.72 -7.85
CA ALA A 58 -4.21 -4.23 -8.49
C ALA A 58 -5.06 -5.37 -9.09
N LYS A 59 -4.41 -6.36 -9.71
CA LYS A 59 -5.08 -7.53 -10.26
C LYS A 59 -5.71 -8.40 -9.17
N GLU A 60 -5.04 -8.60 -8.04
CA GLU A 60 -5.61 -9.29 -6.87
C GLU A 60 -6.85 -8.57 -6.32
N TRP A 61 -6.90 -7.24 -6.47
CA TRP A 61 -8.06 -6.42 -6.11
C TRP A 61 -9.11 -6.33 -7.22
N GLY A 62 -9.02 -7.15 -8.27
CA GLY A 62 -10.02 -7.24 -9.32
C GLY A 62 -10.00 -6.10 -10.34
N LEU A 63 -8.86 -5.42 -10.51
CA LEU A 63 -8.67 -4.47 -11.61
C LEU A 63 -8.26 -5.19 -12.89
N ALA A 64 -8.85 -4.76 -14.01
CA ALA A 64 -8.45 -5.19 -15.34
C ALA A 64 -7.13 -4.51 -15.77
N ASP A 65 -6.38 -5.15 -16.66
CA ASP A 65 -5.05 -4.64 -17.06
C ASP A 65 -5.13 -3.28 -17.79
N ASP A 66 -6.23 -2.99 -18.48
CA ASP A 66 -6.41 -1.76 -19.26
C ASP A 66 -6.59 -0.50 -18.39
N VAL A 67 -6.94 -0.64 -17.10
CA VAL A 67 -7.13 0.51 -16.20
C VAL A 67 -5.86 1.36 -16.06
N TRP A 68 -4.69 0.74 -16.24
CA TRP A 68 -3.40 1.41 -16.13
C TRP A 68 -3.11 2.37 -17.29
N ASP A 69 -3.77 2.14 -18.42
CA ASP A 69 -3.58 2.88 -19.67
C ASP A 69 -4.79 3.78 -20.00
N ARG A 70 -5.84 3.72 -19.19
CA ARG A 70 -7.00 4.64 -19.23
C ARG A 70 -6.65 5.98 -18.59
N GLU A 71 -7.33 7.03 -19.04
CA GLU A 71 -7.25 8.36 -18.41
C GLU A 71 -7.91 8.33 -17.03
N TRP A 72 -7.29 8.95 -16.01
CA TRP A 72 -7.82 8.97 -14.64
C TRP A 72 -9.27 9.44 -14.56
N ALA A 73 -9.64 10.43 -15.37
CA ALA A 73 -10.99 10.98 -15.43
C ALA A 73 -12.06 9.97 -15.89
N THR A 74 -11.65 8.85 -16.47
CA THR A 74 -12.54 7.78 -16.95
C THR A 74 -12.64 6.61 -15.98
N LEU A 75 -11.84 6.59 -14.90
CA LEU A 75 -11.92 5.56 -13.87
C LEU A 75 -13.08 5.87 -12.92
N SER A 76 -13.80 4.84 -12.50
CA SER A 76 -14.70 4.94 -11.34
C SER A 76 -13.91 5.27 -10.07
N GLY A 77 -14.59 5.82 -9.06
CA GLY A 77 -13.95 6.16 -7.78
C GLY A 77 -13.23 4.95 -7.15
N GLY A 78 -13.87 3.79 -7.15
CA GLY A 78 -13.27 2.55 -6.62
C GLY A 78 -12.14 1.98 -7.49
N GLU A 79 -12.15 2.18 -8.81
CA GLU A 79 -11.00 1.85 -9.66
C GLU A 79 -9.81 2.77 -9.34
N ALA A 80 -10.03 4.08 -9.35
CA ALA A 80 -8.97 5.07 -9.07
C ALA A 80 -8.35 4.86 -7.67
N GLN A 81 -9.17 4.57 -6.67
CA GLN A 81 -8.73 4.31 -5.30
C GLN A 81 -7.86 3.05 -5.20
N ARG A 82 -8.30 1.93 -5.79
CA ARG A 82 -7.49 0.70 -5.86
C ARG A 82 -6.17 0.92 -6.61
N VAL A 83 -6.19 1.65 -7.73
CA VAL A 83 -4.96 1.95 -8.48
C VAL A 83 -3.99 2.78 -7.63
N LEU A 84 -4.47 3.84 -6.96
CA LEU A 84 -3.63 4.69 -6.10
C LEU A 84 -3.04 3.92 -4.92
N LEU A 85 -3.85 3.07 -4.29
CA LEU A 85 -3.37 2.20 -3.20
C LEU A 85 -2.33 1.20 -3.70
N ALA A 86 -2.56 0.55 -4.84
CA ALA A 86 -1.64 -0.45 -5.37
C ALA A 86 -0.29 0.19 -5.69
N ILE A 87 -0.33 1.38 -6.30
CA ILE A 87 0.83 2.23 -6.52
C ILE A 87 1.56 2.51 -5.19
N ALA A 88 0.86 2.98 -4.17
CA ALA A 88 1.46 3.30 -2.87
C ALA A 88 2.16 2.08 -2.23
N CYS A 89 1.55 0.89 -2.32
CA CYS A 89 2.12 -0.37 -1.84
C CYS A 89 3.37 -0.79 -2.62
N GLY A 90 3.38 -0.56 -3.94
CA GLY A 90 4.46 -0.96 -4.84
C GLY A 90 5.64 0.02 -4.93
N LEU A 91 5.56 1.18 -4.27
CA LEU A 91 6.64 2.17 -4.28
C LEU A 91 7.85 1.70 -3.47
N SER A 92 8.97 1.55 -4.17
CA SER A 92 10.25 1.15 -3.55
C SER A 92 10.72 2.17 -2.51
N GLY A 93 11.21 1.68 -1.37
CA GLY A 93 11.75 2.50 -0.28
C GLY A 93 10.70 3.11 0.64
N THR A 94 9.40 2.83 0.42
CA THR A 94 8.34 3.28 1.33
C THR A 94 8.42 2.52 2.66
N GLU A 95 8.66 3.23 3.76
CA GLU A 95 8.70 2.65 5.11
C GLU A 95 7.39 2.85 5.88
N ILE A 96 6.64 3.90 5.56
CA ILE A 96 5.39 4.25 6.25
C ILE A 96 4.34 4.64 5.21
N LEU A 97 3.14 4.06 5.31
CA LEU A 97 1.96 4.49 4.57
C LEU A 97 1.02 5.29 5.49
N LEU A 98 0.55 6.44 5.01
CA LEU A 98 -0.53 7.20 5.64
C LEU A 98 -1.74 7.12 4.73
N LEU A 99 -2.81 6.52 5.23
CA LEU A 99 -4.00 6.17 4.45
C LEU A 99 -5.22 6.85 5.06
N ASP A 100 -5.85 7.73 4.29
CA ASP A 100 -7.08 8.43 4.67
C ASP A 100 -8.29 7.78 3.99
N GLU A 101 -9.16 7.17 4.78
CA GLU A 101 -10.37 6.47 4.33
C GLU A 101 -10.12 5.50 3.14
N PRO A 102 -9.09 4.61 3.22
CA PRO A 102 -8.57 3.91 2.05
C PRO A 102 -9.51 2.90 1.42
N THR A 103 -10.66 2.58 2.02
CA THR A 103 -11.66 1.69 1.40
C THR A 103 -13.03 2.35 1.21
N SER A 104 -13.15 3.66 1.44
CA SER A 104 -14.45 4.37 1.41
C SER A 104 -15.19 4.31 0.07
N ALA A 105 -14.49 4.16 -1.06
CA ALA A 105 -15.10 4.03 -2.39
C ALA A 105 -15.24 2.58 -2.87
N LEU A 106 -15.01 1.59 -1.99
CA LEU A 106 -14.98 0.17 -2.33
C LEU A 106 -16.21 -0.55 -1.78
N ASP A 107 -16.66 -1.59 -2.50
CA ASP A 107 -17.62 -2.54 -1.94
C ASP A 107 -16.98 -3.38 -0.82
N SER A 108 -17.80 -4.11 -0.06
CA SER A 108 -17.35 -4.87 1.11
C SER A 108 -16.39 -6.01 0.78
N GLU A 109 -16.56 -6.68 -0.37
CA GLU A 109 -15.69 -7.77 -0.80
C GLU A 109 -14.30 -7.23 -1.17
N THR A 110 -14.28 -6.20 -2.01
CA THR A 110 -13.04 -5.52 -2.40
C THR A 110 -12.34 -4.87 -1.21
N SER A 111 -13.09 -4.27 -0.27
CA SER A 111 -12.55 -3.70 0.96
C SER A 111 -11.81 -4.75 1.78
N ALA A 112 -12.39 -5.94 1.95
CA ALA A 112 -11.75 -7.02 2.70
C ALA A 112 -10.43 -7.50 2.05
N LEU A 113 -10.37 -7.56 0.72
CA LEU A 113 -9.12 -7.89 -0.01
C LEU A 113 -8.03 -6.84 0.22
N VAL A 114 -8.39 -5.56 0.13
CA VAL A 114 -7.48 -4.43 0.36
C VAL A 114 -7.00 -4.41 1.81
N GLU A 115 -7.90 -4.52 2.79
CA GLU A 115 -7.59 -4.58 4.23
C GLU A 115 -6.63 -5.73 4.53
N LYS A 116 -6.88 -6.93 3.99
CA LYS A 116 -6.01 -8.09 4.15
C LYS A 116 -4.62 -7.83 3.57
N THR A 117 -4.54 -7.27 2.37
CA THR A 117 -3.25 -7.00 1.71
C THR A 117 -2.44 -6.00 2.53
N LEU A 118 -3.06 -4.88 2.92
CA LEU A 118 -2.40 -3.81 3.68
C LEU A 118 -1.93 -4.29 5.06
N THR A 119 -2.70 -5.11 5.76
CA THR A 119 -2.33 -5.62 7.09
C THR A 119 -1.19 -6.66 7.05
N GLU A 120 -0.96 -7.30 5.90
CA GLU A 120 0.15 -8.24 5.71
C GLU A 120 1.45 -7.57 5.22
N LEU A 121 1.38 -6.38 4.61
CA LEU A 121 2.57 -5.68 4.10
C LEU A 121 3.65 -5.48 5.18
N PRO A 122 3.36 -4.97 6.39
CA PRO A 122 4.37 -4.78 7.44
C PRO A 122 4.96 -6.09 8.00
N LYS A 123 4.27 -7.22 7.80
CA LYS A 123 4.69 -8.54 8.27
C LYS A 123 5.53 -9.29 7.23
N SER A 124 5.52 -8.81 5.99
CA SER A 124 6.19 -9.42 4.84
C SER A 124 7.63 -8.91 4.66
N SER A 125 8.30 -9.32 3.58
CA SER A 125 9.60 -8.77 3.18
C SER A 125 9.50 -7.41 2.46
N SER A 126 8.38 -6.69 2.60
CA SER A 126 8.20 -5.34 2.08
C SER A 126 9.10 -4.32 2.81
N SER A 127 9.30 -3.15 2.22
CA SER A 127 9.98 -2.04 2.89
C SER A 127 9.09 -1.33 3.92
N ILE A 128 7.77 -1.54 3.84
CA ILE A 128 6.79 -0.91 4.70
C ILE A 128 6.87 -1.53 6.08
N LYS A 129 7.04 -0.68 7.10
CA LYS A 129 7.18 -1.06 8.51
C LYS A 129 5.96 -0.67 9.32
N ALA A 130 5.23 0.36 8.90
CA ALA A 130 4.04 0.84 9.59
C ALA A 130 3.01 1.39 8.60
N ILE A 131 1.75 1.28 8.97
CA ILE A 131 0.63 1.91 8.28
C ILE A 131 -0.15 2.70 9.31
N VAL A 132 -0.36 4.00 9.02
CA VAL A 132 -1.28 4.86 9.75
C VAL A 132 -2.58 4.88 8.97
N TRP A 133 -3.63 4.33 9.57
CA TRP A 133 -4.95 4.23 8.97
C TRP A 133 -5.91 5.20 9.62
N ILE A 134 -6.50 6.09 8.84
CA ILE A 134 -7.52 7.03 9.29
C ILE A 134 -8.87 6.51 8.79
N THR A 135 -9.80 6.29 9.71
CA THR A 135 -11.15 5.80 9.41
C THR A 135 -12.14 6.31 10.45
N HIS A 136 -13.36 6.59 10.03
CA HIS A 136 -14.52 6.78 10.90
C HIS A 136 -15.27 5.46 11.18
N SER A 137 -14.88 4.35 10.55
CA SER A 137 -15.49 3.03 10.75
C SER A 137 -14.84 2.31 11.92
N HIS A 138 -15.58 2.21 13.02
CA HIS A 138 -15.15 1.48 14.20
C HIS A 138 -14.90 -0.01 13.90
N GLU A 139 -15.83 -0.69 13.21
CA GLU A 139 -15.66 -2.10 12.81
C GLU A 139 -14.41 -2.32 11.95
N GLN A 140 -14.12 -1.40 11.01
CA GLN A 140 -12.90 -1.48 10.22
C GLN A 140 -11.66 -1.33 11.09
N SER A 141 -11.66 -0.36 11.99
CA SER A 141 -10.55 -0.14 12.90
C SER A 141 -10.25 -1.39 13.73
N GLU A 142 -11.27 -2.18 14.10
CA GLU A 142 -11.09 -3.44 14.84
C GLU A 142 -10.46 -4.54 13.98
N ARG A 143 -10.86 -4.62 12.70
CA ARG A 143 -10.32 -5.61 11.77
C ARG A 143 -8.85 -5.37 11.43
N VAL A 144 -8.44 -4.11 11.26
CA VAL A 144 -7.10 -3.76 10.74
C VAL A 144 -6.15 -3.21 11.80
N GLY A 145 -6.68 -2.69 12.91
CA GLY A 145 -5.93 -1.97 13.93
C GLY A 145 -5.09 -2.88 14.81
N THR A 146 -3.88 -2.43 15.12
CA THR A 146 -3.04 -3.02 16.18
C THR A 146 -2.89 -2.07 17.37
N ARG A 147 -3.02 -0.77 17.13
CA ARG A 147 -3.04 0.33 18.10
C ARG A 147 -4.03 1.38 17.60
N TRP A 148 -4.75 2.02 18.52
CA TRP A 148 -5.76 3.02 18.19
C TRP A 148 -5.42 4.34 18.84
N ILE A 149 -5.55 5.40 18.04
CA ILE A 149 -5.46 6.79 18.49
C ILE A 149 -6.83 7.40 18.22
N ASN A 150 -7.60 7.63 19.27
CA ASN A 150 -8.91 8.27 19.19
C ASN A 150 -8.75 9.77 19.37
N VAL A 151 -9.16 10.54 18.37
CA VAL A 151 -9.19 12.00 18.45
C VAL A 151 -10.59 12.43 18.85
N THR A 152 -10.72 13.02 20.03
CA THR A 152 -11.99 13.48 20.60
C THR A 152 -11.96 14.99 20.82
N GLU A 153 -13.12 15.60 21.11
CA GLU A 153 -13.19 17.01 21.52
C GLU A 153 -12.42 17.30 22.83
N HIS A 154 -12.19 16.27 23.65
CA HIS A 154 -11.49 16.36 24.93
C HIS A 154 -9.98 16.11 24.82
N GLY A 155 -9.49 15.75 23.63
CA GLY A 155 -8.07 15.46 23.38
C GLY A 155 -7.84 14.14 22.66
N ILE A 156 -6.61 13.66 22.74
CA ILE A 156 -6.16 12.42 22.08
C ILE A 156 -6.06 11.31 23.12
N GLU A 157 -6.74 10.20 22.86
CA GLU A 157 -6.69 8.99 23.70
C GLU A 157 -6.03 7.84 22.94
N GLU A 158 -5.08 7.18 23.58
CA GLU A 158 -4.42 6.00 23.03
C GLU A 158 -4.97 4.72 23.65
N SER A 159 -5.14 3.68 22.85
CA SER A 159 -5.54 2.35 23.30
C SER A 159 -4.80 1.25 22.53
N ASP A 160 -4.32 0.26 23.26
CA ASP A 160 -3.81 -1.00 22.70
C ASP A 160 -4.92 -2.06 22.61
N SER A 161 -4.65 -3.18 21.93
CA SER A 161 -5.66 -4.22 21.62
C SER A 161 -6.42 -4.74 22.84
N SER A 162 -5.77 -4.91 24.00
CA SER A 162 -6.44 -5.36 25.23
C SER A 162 -7.35 -4.31 25.87
N ALA A 163 -7.03 -3.02 25.69
CA ALA A 163 -7.79 -1.89 26.24
C ALA A 163 -8.91 -1.43 25.30
N TYR A 164 -8.76 -1.66 23.99
CA TYR A 164 -9.76 -1.31 22.97
C TYR A 164 -10.98 -2.25 23.01
N HIS A 165 -10.77 -3.56 23.00
CA HIS A 165 -11.86 -4.56 23.03
C HIS A 165 -12.68 -4.50 24.33
N ASN A 166 -12.05 -4.19 25.46
CA ASN A 166 -12.76 -4.02 26.74
C ASN A 166 -13.65 -2.78 26.78
N ARG A 167 -13.33 -1.72 26.01
CA ARG A 167 -14.10 -0.47 26.02
C ARG A 167 -15.22 -0.45 25.00
N ASN A 168 -15.07 -1.16 23.89
CA ASN A 168 -15.99 -1.09 22.76
C ASN A 168 -16.88 -2.34 22.58
N GLY A 169 -16.77 -3.31 23.50
CA GLY A 169 -17.65 -4.46 23.58
C GLY A 169 -16.99 -5.74 23.09
N SER A 170 -16.85 -6.69 24.00
CA SER A 170 -16.69 -8.11 23.63
C SER A 170 -18.03 -8.59 23.07
N VAL A 171 -18.00 -9.24 21.90
CA VAL A 171 -19.02 -10.25 21.58
C VAL A 171 -18.94 -11.37 22.62
#